data_AF-A0A7J8J271-F1
#
_entry.id   AF-A0A7J8J271-F1
#
_cell.length_a   1.000
_cell.length_b   1.000
_cell.length_c   1.000
_cell.angle_alpha   90.00
_cell.angle_beta   90.00
_cell.angle_gamma   90.00
#
_symmetry.space_group_name_H-M   'P 1'
#
loop_
_entity.id
_entity.type
_entity.pdbx_description
1 polymer ?
#
loop_
_entity_poly.entity_id
_entity_poly.type
_entity_poly.pdbx_seq_one_letter_code
_entity_poly.pdbx_strand_id
1 'polypeptide(L)'
;MRRGVLMTLLQQSAMTLPLWIGKPGDKPPPLCGAIPASGDYVAKPGDKVAARVKAVDGDEQWILAEVVSYSHATNKYEVDDIDEEGKERHTLSRRRIIPLPQWKANPETDPEALFQKEQLVLALYPQTTCFYRALIHTPPQRPQDDYSVLFEDTSYADGYSPPLNVAQRYVVACKEPKKK
;
A
#
# COMPACT_ATOMS: atom_id res chain seq x y z
N MET A 1 -8.25 -10.54 16.99
CA MET A 1 -7.22 -11.44 16.46
C MET A 1 -5.87 -11.19 17.14
N ARG A 2 -5.22 -12.22 17.68
CA ARG A 2 -3.85 -12.08 18.23
C ARG A 2 -2.90 -11.53 17.16
N ARG A 3 -2.12 -10.50 17.47
CA ARG A 3 -1.18 -9.81 16.54
C ARG A 3 -0.34 -10.75 15.68
N GLY A 4 0.21 -11.83 16.25
CA GLY A 4 1.01 -12.80 15.50
C GLY A 4 0.23 -13.49 14.37
N VAL A 5 -1.05 -13.80 14.58
CA VAL A 5 -1.93 -14.39 13.56
C VAL A 5 -2.19 -13.39 12.44
N LEU A 6 -2.44 -12.13 12.79
CA LEU A 6 -2.65 -11.06 11.80
C LEU A 6 -1.42 -10.90 10.90
N MET A 7 -0.22 -10.84 11.47
CA MET A 7 1.01 -10.72 10.70
C MET A 7 1.22 -11.89 9.75
N THR A 8 0.90 -13.12 10.17
CA THR A 8 0.92 -14.30 9.28
C THR A 8 -0.07 -14.15 8.12
N LEU A 9 -1.29 -13.66 8.37
CA LEU A 9 -2.28 -13.42 7.31
C LEU A 9 -1.84 -12.34 6.33
N LEU A 10 -1.20 -11.26 6.81
CA LEU A 10 -0.66 -10.21 5.94
C LEU A 10 0.47 -10.73 5.07
N GLN A 11 1.37 -11.54 5.61
CA GLN A 11 2.42 -12.18 4.83
C GLN A 11 1.84 -13.11 3.76
N GLN A 12 0.87 -13.96 4.13
CA GLN A 12 0.18 -14.85 3.18
C GLN A 12 -0.55 -14.07 2.08
N SER A 13 -1.22 -12.96 2.43
CA SER A 13 -1.91 -12.07 1.49
C SER A 13 -0.95 -11.45 0.47
N ALA A 14 0.28 -11.07 0.89
CA ALA A 14 1.31 -10.62 -0.03
C ALA A 14 1.90 -11.74 -0.90
N MET A 15 2.10 -12.93 -0.34
CA MET A 15 2.63 -14.08 -1.09
C MET A 15 1.67 -14.56 -2.17
N THR A 16 0.37 -14.55 -1.88
CA THR A 16 -0.70 -15.00 -2.78
C THR A 16 -1.19 -13.95 -3.76
N LEU A 17 -0.66 -12.72 -3.70
CA LEU A 17 -0.93 -11.69 -4.70
C LEU A 17 -0.48 -12.19 -6.08
N PRO A 18 -1.40 -12.32 -7.07
CA PRO A 18 -1.07 -12.93 -8.34
C PRO A 18 -0.06 -12.09 -9.11
N LEU A 19 0.86 -12.75 -9.82
CA LEU A 19 1.73 -12.08 -10.78
C LEU A 19 0.90 -11.70 -12.02
N TRP A 20 1.06 -10.48 -12.52
CA TRP A 20 0.52 -10.11 -13.82
C TRP A 20 1.28 -10.84 -14.93
N ILE A 21 0.54 -11.42 -15.87
CA ILE A 21 1.10 -12.10 -17.05
C ILE A 21 0.36 -11.56 -18.27
N GLY A 22 0.94 -10.55 -18.92
CA GLY A 22 0.40 -9.95 -20.14
C GLY A 22 0.76 -10.73 -21.40
N LYS A 23 0.10 -10.41 -22.51
CA LYS A 23 0.51 -10.86 -23.86
C LYS A 23 1.47 -9.85 -24.48
N PRO A 24 2.24 -10.22 -25.52
CA PRO A 24 3.09 -9.27 -26.23
C PRO A 24 2.30 -8.04 -26.72
N GLY A 25 2.73 -6.85 -26.28
CA GLY A 25 2.10 -5.58 -26.62
C GLY A 25 1.01 -5.10 -25.64
N ASP A 26 0.58 -5.94 -24.70
CA ASP A 26 -0.28 -5.49 -23.60
C ASP A 26 0.50 -4.54 -22.69
N LYS A 27 -0.21 -3.56 -22.12
CA LYS A 27 0.33 -2.73 -21.03
C LYS A 27 -0.14 -3.30 -19.69
N PRO A 28 0.67 -3.22 -18.62
CA PRO A 28 0.23 -3.57 -17.28
C PRO A 28 -1.06 -2.82 -16.92
N PRO A 29 -2.09 -3.51 -16.41
CA PRO A 29 -3.38 -2.88 -16.12
C PRO A 29 -3.29 -1.97 -14.88
N PRO A 30 -4.28 -1.09 -14.66
CA PRO A 30 -4.45 -0.40 -13.39
C PRO A 30 -4.36 -1.37 -12.20
N LEU A 31 -3.67 -0.96 -11.13
CA LEU A 31 -3.42 -1.78 -9.93
C LEU A 31 -2.48 -2.98 -10.15
N CYS A 32 -1.76 -3.07 -11.27
CA CYS A 32 -0.58 -3.91 -11.38
C CYS A 32 0.63 -3.15 -10.82
N GLY A 33 1.22 -3.65 -9.72
CA GLY A 33 2.34 -3.00 -9.06
C GLY A 33 2.09 -1.51 -8.79
N ALA A 34 2.93 -0.65 -9.38
CA ALA A 34 2.90 0.80 -9.26
C ALA A 34 1.90 1.51 -10.22
N ILE A 35 1.23 0.79 -11.12
CA ILE A 35 0.28 1.41 -12.05
C ILE A 35 -0.93 1.95 -11.27
N PRO A 36 -1.23 3.25 -11.36
CA PRO A 36 -2.29 3.86 -10.58
C PRO A 36 -3.68 3.31 -10.98
N ALA A 37 -4.60 3.36 -10.02
CA ALA A 37 -6.02 3.14 -10.29
C ALA A 37 -6.55 4.14 -11.34
N SER A 38 -7.58 3.77 -12.09
CA SER A 38 -8.28 4.70 -12.97
C SER A 38 -8.92 5.85 -12.16
N GLY A 39 -9.10 7.01 -12.79
CA GLY A 39 -9.62 8.21 -12.14
C GLY A 39 -11.05 8.06 -11.58
N ASP A 40 -11.81 7.10 -12.07
CA ASP A 40 -13.17 6.71 -11.66
C ASP A 40 -13.23 5.41 -10.85
N TYR A 41 -12.08 4.77 -10.59
CA TYR A 41 -12.01 3.51 -9.85
C TYR A 41 -12.69 3.60 -8.48
N VAL A 42 -13.55 2.62 -8.21
CA VAL A 42 -14.18 2.38 -6.90
C VAL A 42 -13.76 1.00 -6.40
N ALA A 43 -13.09 0.95 -5.26
CA ALA A 43 -12.71 -0.30 -4.61
C ALA A 43 -13.95 -1.05 -4.11
N LYS A 44 -13.94 -2.37 -4.21
CA LYS A 44 -15.06 -3.24 -3.85
C LYS A 44 -15.03 -3.62 -2.37
N PRO A 45 -16.16 -3.99 -1.76
CA PRO A 45 -16.16 -4.60 -0.44
C PRO A 45 -15.19 -5.79 -0.36
N GLY A 46 -14.36 -5.83 0.69
CA GLY A 46 -13.28 -6.82 0.88
C GLY A 46 -11.91 -6.40 0.32
N ASP A 47 -11.86 -5.42 -0.60
CA ASP A 47 -10.60 -4.90 -1.12
C ASP A 47 -9.78 -4.27 0.01
N LYS A 48 -8.46 -4.49 -0.02
CA LYS A 48 -7.53 -3.88 0.91
C LYS A 48 -7.05 -2.53 0.37
N VAL A 49 -6.97 -1.55 1.27
CA VAL A 49 -6.63 -0.16 0.94
C VAL A 49 -5.67 0.40 1.98
N ALA A 50 -4.85 1.38 1.59
CA ALA A 50 -4.30 2.34 2.52
C ALA A 50 -5.34 3.44 2.77
N ALA A 51 -5.70 3.68 4.02
CA ALA A 51 -6.72 4.64 4.43
C ALA A 51 -6.13 5.70 5.37
N ARG A 52 -6.31 6.99 5.04
CA ARG A 52 -5.83 8.11 5.87
C ARG A 52 -6.85 8.51 6.92
N VAL A 53 -6.69 7.95 8.11
CA VAL A 53 -7.52 8.23 9.29
C VAL A 53 -6.95 9.39 10.10
N LYS A 54 -7.80 10.03 10.91
CA LYS A 54 -7.37 10.98 11.92
C LYS A 54 -7.22 10.23 13.24
N ALA A 55 -6.03 10.29 13.84
CA ALA A 55 -5.78 9.81 15.18
C ALA A 55 -6.39 10.76 16.22
N VAL A 56 -6.49 10.28 17.47
CA VAL A 56 -7.17 10.97 18.59
C VAL A 56 -6.46 12.27 18.98
N ASP A 57 -5.15 12.32 18.81
CA ASP A 57 -4.30 13.50 19.03
C ASP A 57 -4.39 14.55 17.89
N GLY A 58 -5.12 14.24 16.82
CA GLY A 58 -5.32 15.12 15.67
C GLY A 58 -4.33 14.88 14.53
N ASP A 59 -3.33 14.02 14.72
CA ASP A 59 -2.43 13.62 13.65
C ASP A 59 -3.13 12.69 12.65
N GLU A 60 -2.58 12.58 11.44
CA GLU A 60 -3.15 11.74 10.40
C GLU A 60 -2.23 10.56 10.13
N GLN A 61 -2.79 9.35 10.15
CA GLN A 61 -2.07 8.11 9.94
C GLN A 61 -2.67 7.37 8.74
N TRP A 62 -1.80 6.84 7.87
CA TRP A 62 -2.22 5.89 6.86
C TRP A 62 -2.22 4.49 7.48
N ILE A 63 -3.38 3.84 7.50
CA ILE A 63 -3.56 2.48 8.03
C ILE A 63 -3.92 1.52 6.90
N LEU A 64 -3.69 0.23 7.12
CA LEU A 64 -4.24 -0.83 6.30
C LEU A 64 -5.69 -1.06 6.71
N ALA A 65 -6.59 -1.01 5.74
CA ALA A 65 -8.02 -1.17 5.99
C ALA A 65 -8.67 -2.07 4.94
N GLU A 66 -9.83 -2.61 5.26
CA GLU A 66 -10.70 -3.34 4.35
C GLU A 66 -11.91 -2.48 3.99
N VAL A 67 -12.22 -2.40 2.70
CA VAL A 67 -13.41 -1.69 2.22
C VAL A 67 -14.65 -2.46 2.63
N VAL A 68 -15.64 -1.74 3.18
CA VAL A 68 -16.95 -2.29 3.51
C VAL A 68 -18.00 -1.82 2.51
N SER A 69 -18.03 -0.52 2.22
CA SER A 69 -18.99 0.04 1.27
C SER A 69 -18.47 1.34 0.66
N TYR A 70 -19.10 1.76 -0.43
CA TYR A 70 -18.88 3.06 -1.05
C TYR A 70 -20.21 3.70 -1.42
N SER A 71 -20.38 4.97 -1.07
CA SER A 71 -21.57 5.75 -1.39
C SER A 71 -21.25 6.75 -2.50
N HIS A 72 -21.83 6.54 -3.69
CA HIS A 72 -21.74 7.51 -4.79
C HIS A 72 -22.39 8.86 -4.45
N ALA A 73 -23.41 8.88 -3.60
CA ALA A 73 -24.10 10.11 -3.20
C ALA A 73 -23.21 11.04 -2.36
N THR A 74 -22.34 10.48 -1.52
CA THR A 74 -21.45 11.27 -0.64
C THR A 74 -19.99 11.24 -1.07
N ASN A 75 -19.63 10.39 -2.04
CA ASN A 75 -18.26 10.11 -2.47
C ASN A 75 -17.34 9.69 -1.32
N LYS A 76 -17.89 8.85 -0.41
CA LYS A 76 -17.20 8.34 0.78
C LYS A 76 -17.20 6.81 0.81
N TYR A 77 -16.13 6.28 1.35
CA TYR A 77 -15.98 4.88 1.72
C TYR A 77 -16.28 4.69 3.19
N GLU A 78 -16.79 3.52 3.49
CA GLU A 78 -16.71 2.89 4.80
C GLU A 78 -15.62 1.83 4.77
N VAL A 79 -14.69 1.89 5.72
CA VAL A 79 -13.58 0.94 5.83
C VAL A 79 -13.42 0.47 7.28
N ASP A 80 -13.01 -0.78 7.47
CA ASP A 80 -12.65 -1.34 8.77
C ASP A 80 -11.12 -1.40 8.89
N ASP A 81 -10.55 -0.94 10.01
CA ASP A 81 -9.14 -1.22 10.36
C ASP A 81 -8.93 -2.74 10.47
N ILE A 82 -7.76 -3.22 10.02
CA ILE A 82 -7.41 -4.64 10.08
C ILE A 82 -6.81 -5.08 11.43
N ASP A 83 -6.31 -4.17 12.26
CA ASP A 83 -5.61 -4.51 13.52
C ASP A 83 -6.58 -4.66 14.70
N GLU A 84 -7.68 -3.92 14.69
CA GLU A 84 -8.60 -3.86 15.83
C GLU A 84 -9.47 -5.13 15.94
N GLU A 85 -9.45 -5.76 17.11
CA GLU A 85 -10.23 -6.99 17.38
C GLU A 85 -11.76 -6.72 17.40
N GLY A 86 -12.18 -5.45 17.31
CA GLY A 86 -13.52 -5.01 16.94
C GLY A 86 -13.41 -3.97 15.83
N LYS A 87 -14.13 -4.17 14.72
CA LYS A 87 -14.05 -3.35 13.51
C LYS A 87 -14.26 -1.86 13.80
N GLU A 88 -13.18 -1.09 14.01
CA GLU A 88 -13.28 0.36 14.00
C GLU A 88 -13.61 0.79 12.57
N ARG A 89 -14.87 1.21 12.40
CA ARG A 89 -15.42 1.62 11.12
C ARG A 89 -15.13 3.10 10.91
N HIS A 90 -14.36 3.43 9.88
CA HIS A 90 -14.14 4.81 9.46
C HIS A 90 -14.96 5.15 8.22
N THR A 91 -15.55 6.35 8.21
CA THR A 91 -16.19 6.94 7.02
C THR A 91 -15.28 8.01 6.42
N LEU A 92 -14.65 7.72 5.27
CA LEU A 92 -13.58 8.53 4.70
C LEU A 92 -13.90 8.97 3.27
N SER A 93 -13.54 10.20 2.89
CA SER A 93 -13.64 10.66 1.50
C SER A 93 -12.75 9.84 0.57
N ARG A 94 -13.15 9.63 -0.70
CA ARG A 94 -12.36 8.91 -1.72
C ARG A 94 -10.89 9.33 -1.83
N ARG A 95 -10.56 10.62 -1.63
CA ARG A 95 -9.17 11.13 -1.64
C ARG A 95 -8.27 10.60 -0.51
N ARG A 96 -8.85 10.04 0.55
CA ARG A 96 -8.15 9.43 1.70
C ARG A 96 -7.97 7.93 1.54
N ILE A 97 -8.33 7.37 0.39
CA ILE A 97 -8.26 5.95 0.10
C ILE A 97 -7.30 5.74 -1.08
N ILE A 98 -6.35 4.83 -0.91
CA ILE A 98 -5.48 4.35 -1.98
C ILE A 98 -5.67 2.83 -2.08
N PRO A 99 -6.25 2.32 -3.17
CA PRO A 99 -6.34 0.88 -3.39
C PRO A 99 -4.95 0.25 -3.42
N LEU A 100 -4.80 -0.90 -2.77
CA LEU A 100 -3.58 -1.70 -2.90
C LEU A 100 -3.52 -2.37 -4.29
N PRO A 101 -2.33 -2.76 -4.76
CA PRO A 101 -2.19 -3.50 -6.00
C PRO A 101 -3.00 -4.81 -5.99
N GLN A 102 -3.61 -5.13 -7.12
CA GLN A 102 -4.32 -6.39 -7.40
C GLN A 102 -3.43 -7.41 -8.12
N TRP A 103 -2.29 -6.99 -8.65
CA TRP A 103 -1.26 -7.87 -9.18
C TRP A 103 0.14 -7.40 -8.76
N LYS A 104 1.07 -8.34 -8.62
CA LYS A 104 2.51 -8.06 -8.65
C LYS A 104 2.91 -7.75 -10.08
N ALA A 105 3.72 -6.72 -10.27
CA ALA A 105 4.44 -6.52 -11.51
C ALA A 105 5.64 -7.49 -11.57
N ASN A 106 5.85 -8.12 -12.71
CA ASN A 106 7.00 -8.98 -12.93
C ASN A 106 8.19 -8.11 -13.39
N PRO A 107 9.30 -8.05 -12.65
CA PRO A 107 10.46 -7.24 -13.04
C PRO A 107 11.06 -7.61 -14.40
N GLU A 108 10.88 -8.86 -14.84
CA GLU A 108 11.44 -9.37 -16.09
C GLU A 108 10.64 -8.94 -17.33
N THR A 109 9.33 -8.69 -17.17
CA THR A 109 8.42 -8.39 -18.28
C THR A 109 7.80 -7.00 -18.22
N ASP A 110 7.57 -6.47 -17.02
CA ASP A 110 6.81 -5.25 -16.77
C ASP A 110 7.53 -4.30 -15.77
N PRO A 111 8.83 -3.98 -15.97
CA PRO A 111 9.60 -3.16 -15.05
C PRO A 111 9.05 -1.74 -14.88
N GLU A 112 8.32 -1.21 -15.88
CA GLU A 112 7.64 0.09 -15.82
C GLU A 112 6.48 0.12 -14.82
N ALA A 113 5.96 -1.05 -14.43
CA ALA A 113 4.95 -1.20 -13.40
C ALA A 113 5.56 -1.35 -11.99
N LEU A 114 6.84 -1.07 -11.81
CA LEU A 114 7.48 -1.02 -10.49
C LEU A 114 7.83 0.43 -10.10
N PHE A 115 7.71 0.75 -8.81
CA PHE A 115 8.35 1.94 -8.27
C PHE A 115 9.87 1.84 -8.40
N GLN A 116 10.50 2.92 -8.84
CA GLN A 116 11.94 2.98 -9.12
C GLN A 116 12.72 3.54 -7.94
N LYS A 117 14.04 3.28 -7.90
CA LYS A 117 14.95 3.81 -6.88
C LYS A 117 14.74 5.32 -6.67
N GLU A 118 14.81 5.74 -5.41
CA GLU A 118 14.61 7.12 -4.93
C GLU A 118 13.19 7.69 -5.08
N GLN A 119 12.23 6.91 -5.62
CA GLN A 119 10.83 7.34 -5.62
C GLN A 119 10.25 7.35 -4.21
N LEU A 120 9.52 8.41 -3.89
CA LEU A 120 8.78 8.55 -2.63
C LEU A 120 7.49 7.73 -2.70
N VAL A 121 7.32 6.82 -1.74
CA VAL A 121 6.17 5.93 -1.61
C VAL A 121 5.60 5.96 -0.19
N LEU A 122 4.41 5.42 -0.04
CA LEU A 122 3.90 4.96 1.24
C LEU A 122 4.11 3.44 1.29
N ALA A 123 4.80 2.96 2.32
CA ALA A 123 5.08 1.54 2.52
C ALA A 123 4.59 1.10 3.89
N LEU A 124 4.06 -0.12 4.00
CA LEU A 124 3.65 -0.68 5.29
C LEU A 124 4.90 -0.99 6.12
N TYR A 125 5.01 -0.41 7.32
CA TYR A 125 6.18 -0.64 8.17
C TYR A 125 6.15 -2.09 8.70
N PRO A 126 7.29 -2.82 8.66
CA PRO A 126 7.33 -4.22 9.09
C PRO A 126 6.72 -4.46 10.46
N GLN A 127 5.93 -5.53 10.59
CA GLN A 127 5.24 -5.91 11.83
C GLN A 127 4.20 -4.89 12.34
N THR A 128 3.69 -4.02 11.46
CA THR A 128 2.61 -3.07 11.77
C THR A 128 1.50 -3.16 10.72
N THR A 129 0.42 -2.42 10.97
CA THR A 129 -0.70 -2.20 10.04
C THR A 129 -0.72 -0.76 9.51
N CYS A 130 0.40 -0.03 9.63
CA CYS A 130 0.51 1.38 9.30
C CYS A 130 1.47 1.62 8.12
N PHE A 131 1.09 2.54 7.24
CA PHE A 131 1.92 3.00 6.13
C PHE A 131 2.66 4.29 6.49
N TYR A 132 3.93 4.36 6.10
CA TYR A 132 4.79 5.51 6.33
C TYR A 132 5.52 5.89 5.05
N ARG A 133 6.01 7.13 5.03
CA ARG A 133 6.79 7.67 3.92
C ARG A 133 8.12 6.93 3.85
N ALA A 134 8.47 6.49 2.65
CA ALA A 134 9.72 5.81 2.39
C ALA A 134 10.26 6.14 0.99
N LEU A 135 11.56 6.00 0.80
CA LEU A 135 12.20 6.01 -0.50
C LEU A 135 12.47 4.58 -0.95
N ILE A 136 12.25 4.28 -2.23
CA ILE A 136 12.70 3.00 -2.79
C ILE A 136 14.22 2.96 -2.77
N HIS A 137 14.79 2.00 -2.06
CA HIS A 137 16.22 1.68 -2.12
C HIS A 137 16.52 0.82 -3.35
N THR A 138 15.74 -0.25 -3.55
CA THR A 138 15.90 -1.17 -4.67
C THR A 138 14.56 -1.81 -5.04
N PRO A 139 14.12 -1.78 -6.31
CA PRO A 139 12.96 -2.54 -6.76
C PRO A 139 13.24 -4.05 -6.82
N PRO A 140 12.21 -4.91 -6.72
CA PRO A 140 12.34 -6.34 -6.93
C PRO A 140 13.08 -6.64 -8.24
N GLN A 141 14.02 -7.59 -8.20
CA GLN A 141 14.74 -8.05 -9.39
C GLN A 141 14.19 -9.38 -9.92
N ARG A 142 13.49 -10.14 -9.07
CA ARG A 142 12.77 -11.38 -9.43
C ARG A 142 11.31 -11.30 -8.99
N PRO A 143 10.40 -12.09 -9.58
CA PRO A 143 8.95 -12.04 -9.28
C PRO A 143 8.59 -12.22 -7.80
N GLN A 144 9.39 -12.97 -7.05
CA GLN A 144 9.18 -13.26 -5.62
C GLN A 144 9.83 -12.26 -4.68
N ASP A 145 10.69 -11.36 -5.19
CA ASP A 145 11.42 -10.42 -4.36
C ASP A 145 10.51 -9.28 -3.88
N ASP A 146 10.83 -8.75 -2.71
CA ASP A 146 10.19 -7.57 -2.14
C ASP A 146 10.88 -6.28 -2.62
N TYR A 147 10.23 -5.13 -2.42
CA TYR A 147 10.95 -3.86 -2.46
C TYR A 147 11.88 -3.77 -1.26
N SER A 148 13.06 -3.19 -1.46
CA SER A 148 13.86 -2.65 -0.37
C SER A 148 13.58 -1.14 -0.27
N VAL A 149 13.25 -0.64 0.92
CA VAL A 149 12.86 0.76 1.15
C VAL A 149 13.60 1.37 2.34
N LEU A 150 13.76 2.70 2.32
CA LEU A 150 14.30 3.52 3.41
C LEU A 150 13.16 4.37 3.98
N PHE A 151 12.68 4.07 5.19
CA PHE A 151 11.62 4.85 5.83
C PHE A 151 12.16 6.18 6.33
N GLU A 152 11.38 7.26 6.23
CA GLU A 152 11.69 8.51 6.92
C GLU A 152 11.63 8.25 8.44
N ASP A 153 12.75 8.43 9.15
CA ASP A 153 12.88 8.14 10.58
C ASP A 153 13.90 9.09 11.24
N THR A 154 13.40 10.01 12.05
CA THR A 154 14.19 11.06 12.72
C THR A 154 15.08 10.55 13.84
N SER A 155 14.98 9.28 14.22
CA SER A 155 15.89 8.67 15.19
C SER A 155 17.28 8.39 14.59
N TYR A 156 17.38 8.32 13.25
CA TYR A 156 18.65 8.18 12.53
C TYR A 156 19.22 9.54 12.13
N ALA A 157 20.56 9.64 12.12
CA ALA A 157 21.27 10.90 11.87
C ALA A 157 21.04 11.47 10.46
N ASP A 158 20.84 10.60 9.46
CA ASP A 158 20.52 10.96 8.08
C ASP A 158 19.01 11.06 7.82
N GLY A 159 18.18 10.78 8.84
CA GLY A 159 16.73 10.84 8.77
C GLY A 159 16.08 9.65 8.08
N TYR A 160 16.80 8.55 7.83
CA TYR A 160 16.25 7.36 7.19
C TYR A 160 16.62 6.06 7.91
N SER A 161 15.71 5.08 7.86
CA SER A 161 15.99 3.72 8.33
C SER A 161 17.04 3.03 7.46
N PRO A 162 17.70 1.95 7.96
CA PRO A 162 18.34 0.96 7.11
C PRO A 162 17.36 0.40 6.06
N PRO A 163 17.86 -0.23 4.98
CA PRO A 163 17.00 -0.89 4.01
C PRO A 163 16.13 -1.98 4.64
N LEU A 164 14.81 -1.85 4.51
CA LEU A 164 13.81 -2.81 4.98
C LEU A 164 13.01 -3.38 3.82
N ASN A 165 12.62 -4.65 3.90
CA ASN A 165 11.87 -5.32 2.85
C ASN A 165 10.36 -5.12 3.03
N VAL A 166 9.68 -4.73 1.95
CA VAL A 166 8.23 -4.57 1.90
C VAL A 166 7.69 -5.14 0.59
N ALA A 167 6.77 -6.09 0.69
CA ALA A 167 6.17 -6.73 -0.48
C ALA A 167 5.41 -5.73 -1.37
N GLN A 168 5.37 -5.99 -2.68
CA GLN A 168 4.69 -5.10 -3.66
C GLN A 168 3.26 -4.74 -3.27
N ARG A 169 2.52 -5.68 -2.66
CA ARG A 169 1.14 -5.47 -2.18
C ARG A 169 1.02 -4.29 -1.21
N TYR A 170 2.09 -3.97 -0.49
CA TYR A 170 2.10 -3.03 0.62
C TYR A 170 2.97 -1.79 0.35
N VAL A 171 3.26 -1.53 -0.93
CA VAL A 171 3.90 -0.29 -1.38
C VAL A 171 2.95 0.41 -2.34
N VAL A 172 2.60 1.67 -2.04
CA VAL A 172 1.68 2.48 -2.85
C VAL A 172 2.22 3.89 -3.07
N ALA A 173 1.65 4.59 -4.05
CA ALA A 173 2.08 5.94 -4.39
C ALA A 173 1.86 6.93 -3.22
N CYS A 174 2.90 7.69 -2.88
CA CYS A 174 2.76 8.81 -1.96
C CYS A 174 2.19 10.03 -2.69
N LYS A 175 0.94 10.38 -2.41
CA LYS A 175 0.29 11.58 -2.99
C LYS A 175 0.65 12.87 -2.26
N GLU A 176 1.48 12.79 -1.22
CA GLU A 176 1.86 13.93 -0.41
C GLU A 176 3.23 14.46 -0.85
N PRO A 177 3.36 15.77 -1.11
CA PRO A 177 4.67 16.34 -1.44
C PRO A 177 5.65 16.11 -0.28
N LYS A 178 6.95 16.10 -0.58
CA LYS A 178 7.99 16.17 0.46
C LYS A 178 7.73 17.41 1.31
N LYS A 179 7.63 17.26 2.64
CA LYS A 179 7.68 18.42 3.54
C LYS A 179 9.04 19.08 3.28
N LYS A 180 9.02 20.33 2.82
CA LYS A 180 10.21 21.15 2.61
C LYS A 180 10.79 21.57 3.95
#